data_AF-A0A507F800-F1
#
_entry.id   AF-A0A507F800-F1
#
_cell.length_a   1.000
_cell.length_b   1.000
_cell.length_c   1.000
_cell.angle_alpha   90.00
_cell.angle_beta   90.00
_cell.angle_gamma   90.00
#
_symmetry.space_group_name_H-M   'P 1'
#
loop_
_entity.id
_entity.type
_entity.pdbx_description
1 polymer ?
#
loop_
_entity_poly.entity_id
_entity_poly.type
_entity_poly.pdbx_seq_one_letter_code
_entity_poly.pdbx_strand_id
1 'polypeptide(L)'
;MTDQTFGPEQFEYTERDLILYALGVGATRDELQWVYENSENFSALPTFGVAPPFSTMMNTPFGDFIPNFNPMLLLHGEQFLELHRPIPTSGILTTTGKIVDILDKGKGCVVIMGTTTKDEQGNVICYNEFSNFIRGVKGVGSKTPKDRGAATASNEPPNRAPDAVVKEKTTESQAALYRLSGDTNPLHIDPQMSSIGGFEVPILHGLCSFGIAGKHVLKTFANSDATKFKNIKVRFSKHVFPGETLQTEMWKEGNKIIFQVRVVERDVLAISNAAVELVGVEGADAGSGSASSDGATGGVAVPGFKASQIFETLKAGIEAGSEQDRKARVQKVKAVFQFDVTNSEGKSASWYIDLKNGQGQVGAGAAPAKADATILIADDDFVNLAMGKANAQKLFMSGKIKVKGQMMLAMKLDGVLQDARKKAKL
;
A
#
# COMPACT_ATOMS: atom_id res chain seq x y z
N MET A 1 -17.00 -27.63 14.82
CA MET A 1 -17.47 -26.64 13.82
C MET A 1 -16.32 -25.81 13.26
N THR A 2 -15.31 -25.44 14.06
CA THR A 2 -14.10 -24.72 13.57
C THR A 2 -13.24 -25.53 12.60
N ASP A 3 -13.44 -26.85 12.52
CA ASP A 3 -12.67 -27.74 11.66
C ASP A 3 -13.30 -27.93 10.26
N GLN A 4 -14.52 -27.42 10.06
CA GLN A 4 -15.17 -27.45 8.75
C GLN A 4 -14.52 -26.42 7.83
N THR A 5 -14.20 -26.85 6.62
CA THR A 5 -13.65 -26.01 5.56
C THR A 5 -14.71 -25.76 4.49
N PHE A 6 -14.76 -24.55 3.95
CA PHE A 6 -15.64 -24.09 2.88
C PHE A 6 -14.81 -23.78 1.62
N GLY A 7 -15.40 -23.96 0.45
CA GLY A 7 -14.67 -23.92 -0.83
C GLY A 7 -13.97 -25.25 -1.15
N PRO A 8 -12.95 -25.26 -2.03
CA PRO A 8 -12.31 -24.09 -2.62
C PRO A 8 -13.21 -23.36 -3.64
N GLU A 9 -13.09 -22.04 -3.69
CA GLU A 9 -13.68 -21.20 -4.74
C GLU A 9 -12.57 -20.55 -5.56
N GLN A 10 -12.73 -20.50 -6.88
CA GLN A 10 -11.80 -19.82 -7.77
C GLN A 10 -12.23 -18.38 -8.05
N PHE A 11 -11.25 -17.50 -8.21
CA PHE A 11 -11.42 -16.12 -8.58
C PHE A 11 -10.38 -15.76 -9.63
N GLU A 12 -10.81 -15.70 -10.88
CA GLU A 12 -10.01 -15.23 -12.01
C GLU A 12 -10.16 -13.72 -12.15
N TYR A 13 -9.04 -13.03 -12.34
CA TYR A 13 -9.02 -11.58 -12.50
C TYR A 13 -7.89 -11.13 -13.40
N THR A 14 -8.09 -9.96 -13.97
CA THR A 14 -7.13 -9.27 -14.84
C THR A 14 -6.87 -7.86 -14.32
N GLU A 15 -6.01 -7.13 -15.03
CA GLU A 15 -5.74 -5.71 -14.80
C GLU A 15 -7.04 -4.89 -14.86
N ARG A 16 -8.00 -5.30 -15.71
CA ARG A 16 -9.34 -4.68 -15.80
C ARG A 16 -10.06 -4.70 -14.45
N ASP A 17 -10.01 -5.81 -13.74
CA ASP A 17 -10.74 -5.98 -12.48
C ASP A 17 -10.06 -5.21 -11.34
N LEU A 18 -8.73 -5.10 -11.39
CA LEU A 18 -7.96 -4.23 -10.49
C LEU A 18 -8.30 -2.75 -10.71
N ILE A 19 -8.33 -2.29 -11.97
CA ILE A 19 -8.69 -0.92 -12.33
C ILE A 19 -10.14 -0.63 -11.92
N LEU A 20 -11.05 -1.55 -12.20
CA LEU A 20 -12.46 -1.44 -11.82
C LEU A 20 -12.63 -1.29 -10.31
N TYR A 21 -11.94 -2.12 -9.52
CA TYR A 21 -11.91 -1.97 -8.07
C TYR A 21 -11.32 -0.64 -7.63
N ALA A 22 -10.17 -0.23 -8.21
CA ALA A 22 -9.51 1.02 -7.87
C ALA A 22 -10.42 2.23 -8.09
N LEU A 23 -11.08 2.32 -9.25
CA LEU A 23 -12.08 3.35 -9.54
C LEU A 23 -13.27 3.25 -8.59
N GLY A 24 -13.73 2.03 -8.29
CA GLY A 24 -14.80 1.75 -7.31
C GLY A 24 -14.48 2.21 -5.89
N VAL A 25 -13.21 2.36 -5.53
CA VAL A 25 -12.74 2.93 -4.25
C VAL A 25 -12.13 4.33 -4.41
N GLY A 26 -12.53 5.02 -5.48
CA GLY A 26 -12.27 6.45 -5.69
C GLY A 26 -10.88 6.78 -6.22
N ALA A 27 -10.13 5.82 -6.78
CA ALA A 27 -8.93 6.16 -7.54
C ALA A 27 -9.33 7.06 -8.72
N THR A 28 -8.48 8.02 -9.03
CA THR A 28 -8.70 9.04 -10.05
C THR A 28 -7.81 8.81 -11.26
N ARG A 29 -8.12 9.48 -12.37
CA ARG A 29 -7.33 9.41 -13.61
C ARG A 29 -5.84 9.75 -13.43
N ASP A 30 -5.49 10.52 -12.39
CA ASP A 30 -4.13 10.97 -12.15
C ASP A 30 -3.32 9.95 -11.33
N GLU A 31 -3.99 8.93 -10.77
CA GLU A 31 -3.38 7.83 -10.01
C GLU A 31 -3.07 6.65 -10.91
N LEU A 32 -2.26 6.92 -11.95
CA LEU A 32 -1.96 5.99 -13.04
C LEU A 32 -1.45 4.63 -12.57
N GLN A 33 -0.79 4.56 -11.41
CA GLN A 33 -0.34 3.29 -10.79
C GLN A 33 -1.49 2.31 -10.48
N TRP A 34 -2.75 2.76 -10.47
CA TRP A 34 -3.92 1.91 -10.20
C TRP A 34 -4.96 1.91 -11.31
N VAL A 35 -4.93 2.90 -12.22
CA VAL A 35 -5.96 3.06 -13.26
C VAL A 35 -5.45 2.90 -14.70
N TYR A 36 -4.15 2.64 -14.87
CA TYR A 36 -3.55 2.43 -16.18
C TYR A 36 -2.60 1.23 -16.14
N GLU A 37 -2.99 0.16 -16.82
CA GLU A 37 -2.30 -1.12 -16.85
C GLU A 37 -0.88 -1.04 -17.42
N ASN A 38 -0.59 -0.06 -18.29
CA ASN A 38 0.77 0.17 -18.81
C ASN A 38 1.56 1.20 -17.99
N SER A 39 1.08 1.59 -16.82
CA SER A 39 1.89 2.37 -15.87
C SER A 39 3.07 1.52 -15.40
N GLU A 40 4.27 2.10 -15.34
CA GLU A 40 5.48 1.40 -14.89
C GLU A 40 5.37 0.89 -13.44
N ASN A 41 4.46 1.48 -12.66
CA ASN A 41 4.19 1.11 -11.27
C ASN A 41 2.77 0.51 -11.12
N PHE A 42 2.19 -0.02 -12.20
CA PHE A 42 0.87 -0.63 -12.13
C PHE A 42 0.85 -1.72 -11.06
N SER A 43 -0.06 -1.60 -10.11
CA SER A 43 -0.17 -2.51 -8.98
C SER A 43 -1.61 -2.57 -8.49
N ALA A 44 -1.99 -3.68 -7.87
CA ALA A 44 -3.24 -3.77 -7.16
C ALA A 44 -3.23 -2.86 -5.92
N LEU A 45 -4.36 -2.21 -5.62
CA LEU A 45 -4.58 -1.68 -4.28
C LEU A 45 -4.58 -2.85 -3.28
N PRO A 46 -3.87 -2.75 -2.14
CA PRO A 46 -3.80 -3.82 -1.14
C PRO A 46 -5.18 -4.34 -0.71
N THR A 47 -6.15 -3.44 -0.58
CA THR A 47 -7.52 -3.76 -0.17
C THR A 47 -8.31 -4.55 -1.20
N PHE A 48 -7.84 -4.71 -2.44
CA PHE A 48 -8.41 -5.67 -3.41
C PHE A 48 -8.42 -7.10 -2.86
N GLY A 49 -7.56 -7.42 -1.89
CA GLY A 49 -7.49 -8.73 -1.25
C GLY A 49 -8.79 -9.19 -0.55
N VAL A 50 -9.82 -8.33 -0.44
CA VAL A 50 -11.16 -8.70 0.04
C VAL A 50 -12.10 -9.20 -1.06
N ALA A 51 -11.78 -8.97 -2.34
CA ALA A 51 -12.61 -9.40 -3.47
C ALA A 51 -12.55 -10.91 -3.73
N PRO A 52 -11.37 -11.57 -3.81
CA PRO A 52 -11.29 -13.01 -4.05
C PRO A 52 -12.07 -13.90 -3.06
N PRO A 53 -12.08 -13.64 -1.74
CA PRO A 53 -12.81 -14.49 -0.80
C PRO A 53 -14.32 -14.26 -0.75
N PHE A 54 -14.86 -13.29 -1.51
CA PHE A 54 -16.27 -12.91 -1.39
C PHE A 54 -17.23 -14.05 -1.78
N SER A 55 -16.91 -14.84 -2.81
CA SER A 55 -17.71 -16.01 -3.21
C SER A 55 -17.72 -17.09 -2.13
N THR A 56 -16.56 -17.38 -1.52
CA THR A 56 -16.47 -18.33 -0.39
C THR A 56 -17.34 -17.90 0.79
N MET A 57 -17.38 -16.60 1.07
CA MET A 57 -18.24 -16.04 2.13
C MET A 57 -19.73 -16.20 1.79
N MET A 58 -20.13 -15.85 0.56
CA MET A 58 -21.53 -15.97 0.11
C MET A 58 -22.03 -17.42 0.02
N ASN A 59 -21.17 -18.35 -0.38
CA ASN A 59 -21.52 -19.77 -0.51
C ASN A 59 -21.46 -20.53 0.83
N THR A 60 -21.02 -19.89 1.91
CA THR A 60 -21.02 -20.51 3.24
C THR A 60 -22.46 -20.73 3.71
N PRO A 61 -22.87 -21.97 4.03
CA PRO A 61 -24.24 -22.26 4.45
C PRO A 61 -24.44 -21.95 5.94
N PHE A 62 -24.54 -20.65 6.29
CA PHE A 62 -24.74 -20.22 7.68
C PHE A 62 -25.93 -20.91 8.37
N GLY A 63 -26.98 -21.25 7.60
CA GLY A 63 -28.16 -21.95 8.12
C GLY A 63 -27.90 -23.35 8.67
N ASP A 64 -26.81 -24.01 8.26
CA ASP A 64 -26.47 -25.36 8.73
C ASP A 64 -25.98 -25.36 10.18
N PHE A 65 -25.48 -24.22 10.68
CA PHE A 65 -24.86 -24.12 11.99
C PHE A 65 -25.30 -22.92 12.84
N ILE A 66 -26.05 -21.98 12.27
CA ILE A 66 -26.64 -20.86 12.99
C ILE A 66 -28.16 -21.06 13.08
N PRO A 67 -28.72 -21.26 14.30
CA PRO A 67 -30.14 -21.52 14.45
C PRO A 67 -30.97 -20.30 14.05
N ASN A 68 -32.07 -20.53 13.33
CA ASN A 68 -32.98 -19.49 12.83
C ASN A 68 -32.25 -18.40 12.01
N PHE A 69 -31.22 -18.79 11.26
CA PHE A 69 -30.48 -17.87 10.41
C PHE A 69 -31.41 -17.15 9.42
N ASN A 70 -31.31 -15.82 9.39
CA ASN A 70 -31.96 -14.99 8.39
C ASN A 70 -30.91 -14.06 7.76
N PRO A 71 -30.62 -14.19 6.45
CA PRO A 71 -29.61 -13.39 5.78
C PRO A 71 -29.90 -11.87 5.83
N MET A 72 -31.16 -11.45 5.95
CA MET A 72 -31.53 -10.04 6.09
C MET A 72 -31.14 -9.44 7.45
N LEU A 73 -30.83 -10.28 8.44
CA LEU A 73 -30.39 -9.87 9.77
C LEU A 73 -28.87 -9.91 9.93
N LEU A 74 -28.15 -10.39 8.91
CA LEU A 74 -26.70 -10.42 8.85
C LEU A 74 -26.17 -9.03 8.49
N LEU A 75 -25.23 -8.54 9.30
CA LEU A 75 -24.50 -7.31 9.06
C LEU A 75 -23.01 -7.62 9.06
N HIS A 76 -22.28 -7.05 8.09
CA HIS A 76 -20.83 -7.08 8.10
C HIS A 76 -20.30 -6.09 9.15
N GLY A 77 -19.81 -6.60 10.28
CA GLY A 77 -19.44 -5.78 11.44
C GLY A 77 -17.98 -5.35 11.46
N GLU A 78 -17.05 -6.25 11.16
CA GLU A 78 -15.61 -5.98 11.16
C GLU A 78 -14.94 -6.72 10.01
N GLN A 79 -13.86 -6.16 9.49
CA GLN A 79 -13.04 -6.77 8.46
C GLN A 79 -11.58 -6.74 8.89
N PHE A 80 -10.90 -7.87 8.72
CA PHE A 80 -9.45 -7.97 8.75
C PHE A 80 -8.94 -8.49 7.41
N LEU A 81 -7.83 -7.94 6.93
CA LEU A 81 -7.09 -8.41 5.76
C LEU A 81 -5.59 -8.35 6.08
N GLU A 82 -4.87 -9.43 5.83
CA GLU A 82 -3.41 -9.50 5.91
C GLU A 82 -2.83 -10.01 4.59
N LEU A 83 -1.91 -9.24 4.03
CA LEU A 83 -1.15 -9.61 2.84
C LEU A 83 0.13 -10.33 3.25
N HIS A 84 0.29 -11.53 2.72
CA HIS A 84 1.53 -12.31 2.84
C HIS A 84 2.47 -12.03 1.68
N ARG A 85 1.90 -11.61 0.54
CA ARG A 85 2.60 -11.22 -0.69
C ARG A 85 1.84 -10.08 -1.37
N PRO A 86 2.51 -9.28 -2.22
CA PRO A 86 1.79 -8.40 -3.15
C PRO A 86 0.79 -9.19 -3.97
N ILE A 87 -0.39 -8.62 -4.21
CA ILE A 87 -1.39 -9.20 -5.09
C ILE A 87 -0.85 -9.11 -6.53
N PRO A 88 -0.82 -10.21 -7.30
CA PRO A 88 -0.44 -10.16 -8.71
C PRO A 88 -1.34 -9.22 -9.53
N THR A 89 -0.91 -8.82 -10.72
CA THR A 89 -1.70 -7.90 -11.58
C THR A 89 -2.82 -8.61 -12.34
N SER A 90 -2.74 -9.93 -12.42
CA SER A 90 -3.72 -10.83 -13.04
C SER A 90 -3.44 -12.27 -12.56
N GLY A 91 -4.41 -13.17 -12.76
CA GLY A 91 -4.24 -14.60 -12.53
C GLY A 91 -5.47 -15.25 -11.93
N ILE A 92 -5.31 -16.51 -11.50
CA ILE A 92 -6.36 -17.29 -10.86
C ILE A 92 -5.99 -17.49 -9.40
N LEU A 93 -6.87 -17.03 -8.51
CA LEU A 93 -6.73 -17.23 -7.07
C LEU A 93 -7.70 -18.30 -6.60
N THR A 94 -7.28 -19.10 -5.63
CA THR A 94 -8.14 -20.10 -4.97
C THR A 94 -8.29 -19.74 -3.50
N THR A 95 -9.53 -19.65 -3.03
CA THR A 95 -9.85 -19.33 -1.64
C THR A 95 -10.49 -20.52 -0.93
N THR A 96 -10.03 -20.81 0.27
CA THR A 96 -10.74 -21.70 1.22
C THR A 96 -11.12 -20.92 2.48
N GLY A 97 -12.27 -21.25 3.06
CA GLY A 97 -12.82 -20.63 4.27
C GLY A 97 -12.92 -21.60 5.43
N LYS A 98 -12.97 -21.08 6.66
CA LYS A 98 -13.30 -21.84 7.88
C LYS A 98 -13.89 -20.92 8.94
N ILE A 99 -14.73 -21.48 9.83
CA ILE A 99 -15.17 -20.73 11.01
C ILE A 99 -14.02 -20.63 12.00
N VAL A 100 -13.56 -19.41 12.26
CA VAL A 100 -12.48 -19.12 13.22
C VAL A 100 -13.03 -19.04 14.64
N ASP A 101 -14.17 -18.38 14.81
CA ASP A 101 -14.82 -18.21 16.09
C ASP A 101 -16.32 -17.93 15.90
N ILE A 102 -17.11 -18.23 16.93
CA ILE A 102 -18.49 -17.77 17.04
C ILE A 102 -18.64 -17.16 18.43
N LEU A 103 -19.13 -15.93 18.48
CA LEU A 103 -19.24 -15.16 19.72
C LEU A 103 -20.69 -14.83 20.05
N ASP A 104 -21.11 -15.09 21.28
CA ASP A 104 -22.40 -14.62 21.79
C ASP A 104 -22.27 -13.17 22.29
N LYS A 105 -23.02 -12.25 21.69
CA LYS A 105 -23.09 -10.84 22.07
C LYS A 105 -24.40 -10.49 22.78
N GLY A 106 -25.20 -11.48 23.19
CA GLY A 106 -26.44 -11.35 23.94
C GLY A 106 -27.64 -10.80 23.16
N LYS A 107 -27.42 -9.86 22.23
CA LYS A 107 -28.43 -9.35 21.28
C LYS A 107 -28.34 -9.98 19.88
N GLY A 108 -27.34 -10.82 19.67
CA GLY A 108 -26.99 -11.47 18.41
C GLY A 108 -25.72 -12.28 18.60
N CYS A 109 -25.30 -13.01 17.58
CA CYS A 109 -24.00 -13.67 17.55
C CYS A 109 -23.09 -13.05 16.49
N VAL A 110 -21.78 -13.19 16.65
CA VAL A 110 -20.79 -12.86 15.62
C VAL A 110 -20.19 -14.16 15.12
N VAL A 111 -20.30 -14.42 13.82
CA VAL A 111 -19.60 -15.52 13.16
C VAL A 111 -18.38 -14.95 12.46
N ILE A 112 -17.19 -15.41 12.85
CA ILE A 112 -15.93 -14.99 12.27
C ILE A 112 -15.50 -16.04 11.25
N MET A 113 -15.57 -15.68 9.96
CA MET A 113 -15.11 -16.51 8.86
C MET A 113 -13.69 -16.11 8.48
N GLY A 114 -12.74 -17.01 8.67
CA GLY A 114 -11.37 -16.85 8.20
C GLY A 114 -11.21 -17.45 6.82
N THR A 115 -10.60 -16.74 5.88
CA THR A 115 -10.36 -17.24 4.52
C THR A 115 -8.89 -17.09 4.13
N THR A 116 -8.33 -18.13 3.51
CA THR A 116 -6.97 -18.12 2.96
C THR A 116 -7.05 -18.17 1.45
N THR A 117 -6.43 -17.19 0.79
CA THR A 117 -6.38 -17.10 -0.68
C THR A 117 -4.97 -17.39 -1.17
N LYS A 118 -4.85 -18.28 -2.15
CA LYS A 118 -3.58 -18.71 -2.74
C LYS A 118 -3.53 -18.47 -4.25
N ASP A 119 -2.34 -18.29 -4.79
CA ASP A 119 -2.08 -18.31 -6.23
C ASP A 119 -2.04 -19.75 -6.78
N GLU A 120 -1.87 -19.86 -8.10
CA GLU A 120 -1.77 -21.14 -8.82
C GLU A 120 -0.55 -21.99 -8.40
N GLN A 121 0.49 -21.36 -7.86
CA GLN A 121 1.67 -22.05 -7.33
C GLN A 121 1.48 -22.49 -5.87
N GLY A 122 0.32 -22.21 -5.26
CA GLY A 122 -0.01 -22.57 -3.89
C GLY A 122 0.57 -21.62 -2.84
N ASN A 123 1.14 -20.49 -3.24
CA ASN A 123 1.61 -19.47 -2.31
C ASN A 123 0.42 -18.72 -1.72
N VAL A 124 0.45 -18.48 -0.41
CA VAL A 124 -0.54 -17.63 0.26
C VAL A 124 -0.34 -16.18 -0.17
N ILE A 125 -1.38 -15.58 -0.75
CA ILE A 125 -1.41 -14.16 -1.12
C ILE A 125 -1.97 -13.33 0.03
N CYS A 126 -3.15 -13.70 0.53
CA CYS A 126 -3.78 -13.01 1.63
C CYS A 126 -4.58 -13.94 2.55
N TYR A 127 -4.80 -13.44 3.77
CA TYR A 127 -5.73 -13.98 4.74
C TYR A 127 -6.75 -12.90 5.09
N ASN A 128 -8.02 -13.27 5.23
CA ASN A 128 -9.08 -12.35 5.66
C ASN A 128 -9.84 -12.93 6.86
N GLU A 129 -10.39 -12.05 7.70
CA GLU A 129 -11.46 -12.41 8.63
C GLU A 129 -12.68 -11.51 8.39
N PHE A 130 -13.81 -12.13 8.07
CA PHE A 130 -15.11 -11.49 7.96
C PHE A 130 -15.89 -11.72 9.26
N SER A 131 -16.11 -10.67 10.03
CA SER A 131 -16.90 -10.72 11.25
C SER A 131 -18.35 -10.36 10.96
N ASN A 132 -19.19 -11.39 10.85
CA ASN A 132 -20.60 -11.26 10.50
C ASN A 132 -21.47 -11.25 11.75
N PHE A 133 -22.10 -10.12 12.04
CA PHE A 133 -23.03 -9.99 13.16
C PHE A 133 -24.45 -10.37 12.72
N ILE A 134 -25.01 -11.40 13.34
CA ILE A 134 -26.33 -11.92 13.04
C ILE A 134 -27.25 -11.53 14.20
N ARG A 135 -28.17 -10.60 13.95
CA ARG A 135 -29.10 -10.09 14.97
C ARG A 135 -30.09 -11.16 15.41
N GLY A 136 -30.46 -11.15 16.68
CA GLY A 136 -31.53 -11.98 17.23
C GLY A 136 -31.14 -13.41 17.62
N VAL A 137 -30.01 -13.92 17.13
CA VAL A 137 -29.47 -15.24 17.54
C VAL A 137 -28.72 -15.09 18.86
N LYS A 138 -29.18 -15.75 19.93
CA LYS A 138 -28.61 -15.63 21.29
C LYS A 138 -28.12 -16.97 21.79
N GLY A 139 -27.16 -16.97 22.71
CA GLY A 139 -26.67 -18.19 23.36
C GLY A 139 -25.81 -19.08 22.47
N VAL A 140 -25.36 -18.57 21.32
CA VAL A 140 -24.51 -19.32 20.36
C VAL A 140 -23.11 -18.73 20.37
N GLY A 141 -22.12 -19.59 20.66
CA GLY A 141 -20.71 -19.21 20.69
C GLY A 141 -20.17 -18.84 22.06
N SER A 142 -18.89 -18.48 22.11
CA SER A 142 -18.22 -18.06 23.34
C SER A 142 -18.54 -16.60 23.69
N LYS A 143 -18.54 -16.24 24.97
CA LYS A 143 -18.73 -14.83 25.38
C LYS A 143 -17.44 -14.01 25.28
N THR A 144 -16.30 -14.69 25.32
CA THR A 144 -14.97 -14.07 25.36
C THR A 144 -14.26 -14.33 24.03
N PRO A 145 -13.97 -13.30 23.24
CA PRO A 145 -13.20 -13.48 22.01
C PRO A 145 -11.80 -13.99 22.31
N LYS A 146 -11.30 -14.91 21.48
CA LYS A 146 -9.88 -15.30 21.50
C LYS A 146 -9.03 -14.17 20.92
N ASP A 147 -7.88 -13.90 21.53
CA ASP A 147 -6.87 -13.01 20.96
C ASP A 147 -6.22 -13.66 19.73
N ARG A 148 -6.23 -12.94 18.61
CA ARG A 148 -5.64 -13.32 17.32
C ARG A 148 -4.71 -12.20 16.81
N GLY A 149 -4.16 -11.40 17.71
CA GLY A 149 -3.21 -10.33 17.38
C GLY A 149 -3.90 -9.17 16.65
N ALA A 150 -3.37 -8.79 15.49
CA ALA A 150 -3.83 -7.61 14.74
C ALA A 150 -5.33 -7.68 14.37
N ALA A 151 -5.86 -8.88 14.13
CA ALA A 151 -7.27 -9.09 13.80
C ALA A 151 -8.22 -8.72 14.95
N THR A 152 -7.77 -8.79 16.20
CA THR A 152 -8.58 -8.52 17.41
C THR A 152 -8.11 -7.30 18.20
N ALA A 153 -7.13 -6.55 17.69
CA ALA A 153 -6.62 -5.36 18.34
C ALA A 153 -7.70 -4.27 18.50
N SER A 154 -7.71 -3.58 19.64
CA SER A 154 -8.69 -2.52 19.92
C SER A 154 -8.53 -1.31 19.00
N ASN A 155 -7.28 -0.95 18.68
CA ASN A 155 -6.91 0.18 17.83
C ASN A 155 -7.69 1.46 18.18
N GLU A 156 -7.81 1.76 19.47
CA GLU A 156 -8.42 3.00 19.92
C GLU A 156 -7.54 4.20 19.51
N PRO A 157 -8.11 5.26 18.90
CA PRO A 157 -7.35 6.47 18.60
C PRO A 157 -6.71 7.06 19.88
N PRO A 158 -5.45 7.50 19.83
CA PRO A 158 -4.81 8.14 20.97
C PRO A 158 -5.48 9.49 21.28
N ASN A 159 -5.42 9.93 22.54
CA ASN A 159 -5.99 11.20 22.99
C ASN A 159 -5.13 12.41 22.58
N ARG A 160 -4.95 12.61 21.27
CA ARG A 160 -4.21 13.71 20.64
C ARG A 160 -4.78 13.99 19.25
N ALA A 161 -4.46 15.14 18.66
CA ALA A 161 -4.88 15.45 17.29
C ALA A 161 -4.33 14.40 16.28
N PRO A 162 -5.06 14.11 15.18
CA PRO A 162 -4.56 13.26 14.11
C PRO A 162 -3.28 13.82 13.48
N ASP A 163 -2.35 12.94 13.14
CA ASP A 163 -1.12 13.30 12.41
C ASP A 163 -1.41 13.67 10.95
N ALA A 164 -2.46 13.07 10.38
CA ALA A 164 -2.93 13.39 9.05
C ALA A 164 -4.45 13.24 8.96
N VAL A 165 -5.05 14.07 8.10
CA VAL A 165 -6.48 14.03 7.78
C VAL A 165 -6.64 14.13 6.28
N VAL A 166 -7.35 13.17 5.67
CA VAL A 166 -7.66 13.17 4.23
C VAL A 166 -9.16 13.15 4.06
N LYS A 167 -9.68 14.02 3.20
CA LYS A 167 -11.10 14.09 2.83
C LYS A 167 -11.29 13.64 1.39
N GLU A 168 -12.27 12.79 1.15
CA GLU A 168 -12.68 12.33 -0.17
C GLU A 168 -14.20 12.34 -0.26
N LYS A 169 -14.72 13.11 -1.23
CA LYS A 169 -16.16 13.12 -1.52
C LYS A 169 -16.47 11.93 -2.43
N THR A 170 -17.34 11.04 -1.96
CA THR A 170 -17.81 9.92 -2.79
C THR A 170 -18.75 10.42 -3.88
N THR A 171 -18.88 9.65 -4.96
CA THR A 171 -19.88 9.96 -6.01
C THR A 171 -21.25 9.38 -5.65
N GLU A 172 -22.33 9.95 -6.20
CA GLU A 172 -23.68 9.37 -6.10
C GLU A 172 -23.71 7.94 -6.71
N SER A 173 -22.89 7.70 -7.74
CA SER A 173 -22.75 6.41 -8.41
C SER A 173 -21.76 5.45 -7.75
N GLN A 174 -21.18 5.79 -6.58
CA GLN A 174 -20.05 5.03 -6.02
C GLN A 174 -20.41 3.57 -5.74
N ALA A 175 -21.59 3.32 -5.16
CA ALA A 175 -22.08 1.97 -4.88
C ALA A 175 -22.38 1.19 -6.17
N ALA A 176 -22.92 1.86 -7.19
CA ALA A 176 -23.22 1.28 -8.49
C ALA A 176 -21.95 0.84 -9.23
N LEU A 177 -20.83 1.55 -9.03
CA LEU A 177 -19.53 1.17 -9.58
C LEU A 177 -18.86 0.07 -8.73
N TYR A 178 -18.76 0.25 -7.42
CA TYR A 178 -18.05 -0.68 -6.53
C TYR A 178 -18.64 -2.09 -6.54
N ARG A 179 -19.97 -2.23 -6.64
CA ARG A 179 -20.64 -3.55 -6.71
C ARG A 179 -20.16 -4.42 -7.87
N LEU A 180 -19.62 -3.82 -8.93
CA LEU A 180 -19.07 -4.55 -10.08
C LEU A 180 -17.77 -5.31 -9.73
N SER A 181 -17.19 -5.06 -8.56
CA SER A 181 -16.05 -5.81 -8.01
C SER A 181 -16.47 -7.06 -7.20
N GLY A 182 -17.77 -7.37 -7.10
CA GLY A 182 -18.25 -8.67 -6.60
C GLY A 182 -19.50 -8.59 -5.72
N ASP A 183 -19.61 -7.61 -4.83
CA ASP A 183 -20.74 -7.49 -3.91
C ASP A 183 -21.97 -6.89 -4.58
N THR A 184 -22.80 -7.78 -5.12
CA THR A 184 -24.01 -7.44 -5.86
C THR A 184 -25.26 -7.25 -5.01
N ASN A 185 -25.13 -7.25 -3.67
CA ASN A 185 -26.26 -7.15 -2.74
C ASN A 185 -27.17 -5.95 -3.08
N PRO A 186 -28.50 -6.18 -3.25
CA PRO A 186 -29.43 -5.13 -3.66
C PRO A 186 -29.56 -3.98 -2.66
N LEU A 187 -29.17 -4.19 -1.38
CA LEU A 187 -29.12 -3.16 -0.34
C LEU A 187 -28.37 -1.88 -0.76
N HIS A 188 -27.44 -2.02 -1.71
CA HIS A 188 -26.55 -0.95 -2.17
C HIS A 188 -26.99 -0.29 -3.49
N ILE A 189 -28.13 -0.68 -4.06
CA ILE A 189 -28.57 -0.13 -5.36
C ILE A 189 -30.10 -0.01 -5.50
N ASP A 190 -30.87 -0.90 -4.89
CA ASP A 190 -32.32 -0.96 -5.02
C ASP A 190 -33.00 -0.28 -3.81
N PRO A 191 -33.67 0.87 -3.99
CA PRO A 191 -34.33 1.59 -2.90
C PRO A 191 -35.36 0.75 -2.13
N GLN A 192 -36.08 -0.16 -2.80
CA GLN A 192 -37.08 -1.00 -2.14
C GLN A 192 -36.38 -1.97 -1.17
N MET A 193 -35.31 -2.60 -1.60
CA MET A 193 -34.52 -3.51 -0.77
C MET A 193 -33.79 -2.78 0.36
N SER A 194 -33.30 -1.56 0.11
CA SER A 194 -32.69 -0.74 1.16
C SER A 194 -33.69 -0.31 2.22
N SER A 195 -34.91 0.04 1.83
CA SER A 195 -36.00 0.40 2.74
C SER A 195 -36.39 -0.77 3.66
N ILE A 196 -36.44 -2.00 3.13
CA ILE A 196 -36.65 -3.22 3.93
C ILE A 196 -35.53 -3.40 4.97
N GLY A 197 -34.29 -3.03 4.61
CA GLY A 197 -33.15 -2.98 5.52
C GLY A 197 -33.20 -1.87 6.58
N GLY A 198 -34.17 -0.95 6.48
CA GLY A 198 -34.34 0.20 7.37
C GLY A 198 -33.55 1.45 6.96
N PHE A 199 -33.16 1.56 5.69
CA PHE A 199 -32.43 2.72 5.17
C PHE A 199 -33.33 3.57 4.26
N GLU A 200 -33.20 4.90 4.35
CA GLU A 200 -34.01 5.83 3.55
C GLU A 200 -33.66 5.77 2.06
N VAL A 201 -32.38 5.54 1.75
CA VAL A 201 -31.83 5.36 0.41
C VAL A 201 -30.76 4.26 0.42
N PRO A 202 -30.36 3.71 -0.74
CA PRO A 202 -29.26 2.76 -0.80
C PRO A 202 -27.98 3.28 -0.17
N ILE A 203 -27.36 2.44 0.68
CA ILE A 203 -26.13 2.77 1.39
C ILE A 203 -24.91 2.29 0.61
N LEU A 204 -23.77 2.96 0.77
CA LEU A 204 -22.50 2.52 0.25
C LEU A 204 -22.01 1.27 0.98
N HIS A 205 -21.35 0.36 0.27
CA HIS A 205 -20.72 -0.83 0.87
C HIS A 205 -19.70 -0.42 1.94
N GLY A 206 -19.73 -1.10 3.10
CA GLY A 206 -18.70 -0.91 4.12
C GLY A 206 -17.29 -1.17 3.57
N LEU A 207 -17.15 -2.21 2.73
CA LEU A 207 -15.89 -2.55 2.08
C LEU A 207 -15.42 -1.51 1.04
N CYS A 208 -16.31 -0.68 0.48
CA CYS A 208 -15.92 0.47 -0.34
C CYS A 208 -15.29 1.56 0.53
N SER A 209 -15.93 1.91 1.65
CA SER A 209 -15.38 2.88 2.63
C SER A 209 -14.04 2.39 3.22
N PHE A 210 -13.91 1.09 3.44
CA PHE A 210 -12.66 0.42 3.81
C PHE A 210 -11.58 0.58 2.74
N GLY A 211 -11.90 0.36 1.47
CA GLY A 211 -10.97 0.53 0.36
C GLY A 211 -10.48 1.97 0.21
N ILE A 212 -11.40 2.94 0.32
CA ILE A 212 -11.07 4.38 0.32
C ILE A 212 -10.11 4.71 1.47
N ALA A 213 -10.40 4.25 2.69
CA ALA A 213 -9.54 4.49 3.84
C ALA A 213 -8.16 3.82 3.70
N GLY A 214 -8.11 2.58 3.22
CA GLY A 214 -6.87 1.87 2.94
C GLY A 214 -6.00 2.60 1.90
N LYS A 215 -6.63 3.12 0.83
CA LYS A 215 -5.99 3.99 -0.17
C LYS A 215 -5.43 5.26 0.47
N HIS A 216 -6.19 5.93 1.34
CA HIS A 216 -5.70 7.13 2.05
C HIS A 216 -4.46 6.84 2.89
N VAL A 217 -4.45 5.76 3.68
CA VAL A 217 -3.30 5.38 4.49
C VAL A 217 -2.10 5.05 3.61
N LEU A 218 -2.31 4.27 2.54
CA LEU A 218 -1.26 3.89 1.61
C LEU A 218 -0.61 5.11 0.93
N LYS A 219 -1.40 6.07 0.47
CA LYS A 219 -0.88 7.32 -0.11
C LYS A 219 -0.10 8.14 0.91
N THR A 220 -0.64 8.27 2.12
CA THR A 220 -0.12 9.19 3.15
C THR A 220 1.15 8.66 3.81
N PHE A 221 1.19 7.37 4.14
CA PHE A 221 2.26 6.80 4.97
C PHE A 221 3.16 5.80 4.26
N ALA A 222 2.78 5.33 3.07
CA ALA A 222 3.54 4.36 2.29
C ALA A 222 3.95 4.86 0.90
N ASN A 223 3.72 6.14 0.57
CA ASN A 223 4.02 6.71 -0.76
C ASN A 223 3.40 5.88 -1.91
N SER A 224 2.22 5.31 -1.70
CA SER A 224 1.54 4.43 -2.66
C SER A 224 2.25 3.09 -2.95
N ASP A 225 3.27 2.71 -2.16
CA ASP A 225 3.98 1.42 -2.29
C ASP A 225 3.20 0.28 -1.62
N ALA A 226 2.50 -0.51 -2.42
CA ALA A 226 1.70 -1.63 -1.96
C ALA A 226 2.52 -2.69 -1.20
N THR A 227 3.84 -2.79 -1.44
CA THR A 227 4.71 -3.76 -0.75
C THR A 227 4.91 -3.43 0.74
N LYS A 228 4.56 -2.21 1.15
CA LYS A 228 4.62 -1.76 2.55
C LYS A 228 3.36 -2.11 3.31
N PHE A 229 2.27 -2.51 2.66
CA PHE A 229 0.99 -2.74 3.30
C PHE A 229 0.92 -4.17 3.84
N LYS A 230 1.05 -4.34 5.16
CA LYS A 230 1.04 -5.67 5.79
C LYS A 230 -0.39 -6.14 6.04
N ASN A 231 -1.16 -5.35 6.78
CA ASN A 231 -2.52 -5.71 7.15
C ASN A 231 -3.37 -4.46 7.40
N ILE A 232 -4.68 -4.67 7.43
CA ILE A 232 -5.68 -3.67 7.80
C ILE A 232 -6.79 -4.34 8.61
N LYS A 233 -7.18 -3.70 9.70
CA LYS A 233 -8.32 -4.09 10.53
C LYS A 233 -9.26 -2.91 10.66
N VAL A 234 -10.57 -3.13 10.53
CA VAL A 234 -11.59 -2.10 10.72
C VAL A 234 -12.80 -2.63 11.48
N ARG A 235 -13.53 -1.73 12.14
CA ARG A 235 -14.90 -1.95 12.60
C ARG A 235 -15.85 -0.99 11.90
N PHE A 236 -16.87 -1.53 11.25
CA PHE A 236 -17.94 -0.73 10.66
C PHE A 236 -18.91 -0.27 11.75
N SER A 237 -19.20 1.03 11.78
CA SER A 237 -19.98 1.68 12.84
C SER A 237 -21.30 2.22 12.32
N LYS A 238 -21.28 3.28 11.51
CA LYS A 238 -22.47 3.85 10.85
C LYS A 238 -22.37 3.69 9.33
N HIS A 239 -23.53 3.65 8.68
CA HIS A 239 -23.62 3.57 7.23
C HIS A 239 -23.13 4.88 6.58
N VAL A 240 -22.73 4.79 5.32
CA VAL A 240 -22.37 5.92 4.45
C VAL A 240 -23.37 5.94 3.32
N PHE A 241 -23.85 7.12 2.93
CA PHE A 241 -24.62 7.29 1.71
C PHE A 241 -23.68 7.70 0.57
N PRO A 242 -23.83 7.12 -0.64
CA PRO A 242 -23.11 7.63 -1.82
C PRO A 242 -23.35 9.13 -1.98
N GLY A 243 -22.31 9.88 -2.33
CA GLY A 243 -22.35 11.36 -2.40
C GLY A 243 -21.79 12.07 -1.16
N GLU A 244 -21.74 11.40 0.00
CA GLU A 244 -21.17 11.95 1.23
C GLU A 244 -19.64 12.02 1.20
N THR A 245 -19.09 12.86 2.08
CA THR A 245 -17.65 13.08 2.24
C THR A 245 -17.11 12.23 3.38
N LEU A 246 -16.15 11.37 3.04
CA LEU A 246 -15.38 10.59 4.01
C LEU A 246 -14.13 11.37 4.44
N GLN A 247 -13.97 11.57 5.74
CA GLN A 247 -12.78 12.13 6.38
C GLN A 247 -12.04 11.01 7.12
N THR A 248 -10.88 10.60 6.61
CA THR A 248 -9.99 9.65 7.29
C THR A 248 -9.02 10.41 8.18
N GLU A 249 -9.16 10.23 9.49
CA GLU A 249 -8.26 10.75 10.51
C GLU A 249 -7.25 9.67 10.89
N MET A 250 -5.96 9.97 10.89
CA MET A 250 -4.89 8.98 11.01
C MET A 250 -3.84 9.41 12.05
N TRP A 251 -3.39 8.44 12.86
CA TRP A 251 -2.36 8.58 13.87
C TRP A 251 -1.28 7.53 13.64
N LYS A 252 -0.03 7.96 13.55
CA LYS A 252 1.13 7.08 13.38
C LYS A 252 1.72 6.71 14.74
N GLU A 253 1.66 5.42 15.07
CA GLU A 253 2.24 4.80 16.26
C GLU A 253 3.29 3.77 15.80
N GLY A 254 4.51 4.23 15.57
CA GLY A 254 5.57 3.42 14.96
C GLY A 254 5.23 2.99 13.52
N ASN A 255 5.13 1.68 13.30
CA ASN A 255 4.72 1.11 12.01
C ASN A 255 3.20 0.89 11.89
N LYS A 256 2.44 1.18 12.95
CA LYS A 256 0.98 1.06 12.97
C LYS A 256 0.35 2.42 12.74
N ILE A 257 -0.51 2.52 11.73
CA ILE A 257 -1.33 3.70 11.47
C ILE A 257 -2.72 3.42 12.01
N ILE A 258 -3.04 3.92 13.19
CA ILE A 258 -4.40 3.89 13.74
C ILE A 258 -5.22 4.92 12.95
N PHE A 259 -6.46 4.59 12.60
CA PHE A 259 -7.32 5.52 11.88
C PHE A 259 -8.79 5.37 12.24
N GLN A 260 -9.56 6.38 11.90
CA GLN A 260 -11.03 6.34 11.88
C GLN A 260 -11.55 7.09 10.66
N VAL A 261 -12.79 6.79 10.26
CA VAL A 261 -13.45 7.47 9.13
C VAL A 261 -14.74 8.11 9.59
N ARG A 262 -14.83 9.42 9.42
CA ARG A 262 -16.01 10.23 9.72
C ARG A 262 -16.74 10.58 8.43
N VAL A 263 -18.06 10.52 8.47
CA VAL A 263 -18.95 11.14 7.48
C VAL A 263 -19.11 12.60 7.86
N VAL A 264 -18.60 13.51 7.05
CA VAL A 264 -18.50 14.93 7.40
C VAL A 264 -19.88 15.56 7.58
N GLU A 265 -20.81 15.25 6.67
CA GLU A 265 -22.13 15.87 6.60
C GLU A 265 -23.01 15.56 7.82
N ARG A 266 -22.82 14.39 8.45
CA ARG A 266 -23.62 13.93 9.59
C ARG A 266 -22.85 13.86 10.90
N ASP A 267 -21.55 14.16 10.88
CA ASP A 267 -20.64 14.05 12.03
C ASP A 267 -20.71 12.69 12.75
N VAL A 268 -20.72 11.60 11.98
CA VAL A 268 -20.74 10.23 12.51
C VAL A 268 -19.55 9.42 12.04
N LEU A 269 -19.10 8.48 12.87
CA LEU A 269 -18.05 7.53 12.48
C LEU A 269 -18.64 6.39 11.63
N ALA A 270 -18.17 6.28 10.38
CA ALA A 270 -18.42 5.13 9.52
C ALA A 270 -17.50 3.96 9.87
N ILE A 271 -16.22 4.23 10.14
CA ILE A 271 -15.22 3.25 10.54
C ILE A 271 -14.57 3.69 11.85
N SER A 272 -14.48 2.77 12.81
CA SER A 272 -13.80 2.97 14.09
C SER A 272 -12.83 1.82 14.37
N ASN A 273 -12.03 1.96 15.44
CA ASN A 273 -11.18 0.89 15.97
C ASN A 273 -10.32 0.23 14.88
N ALA A 274 -9.74 1.08 14.02
CA ALA A 274 -9.12 0.65 12.79
C ALA A 274 -7.62 0.95 12.79
N ALA A 275 -6.86 0.07 12.14
CA ALA A 275 -5.45 0.32 11.91
C ALA A 275 -4.96 -0.39 10.64
N VAL A 276 -3.91 0.18 10.05
CA VAL A 276 -3.05 -0.48 9.07
C VAL A 276 -1.69 -0.71 9.72
N GLU A 277 -1.14 -1.91 9.63
CA GLU A 277 0.27 -2.13 9.93
C GLU A 277 1.08 -2.04 8.62
N LEU A 278 2.17 -1.27 8.66
CA LEU A 278 3.11 -1.14 7.55
C LEU A 278 4.39 -1.93 7.82
N VAL A 279 5.03 -2.42 6.75
CA VAL A 279 6.33 -3.10 6.80
C VAL A 279 7.45 -2.06 6.74
N GLY A 280 8.37 -2.09 7.70
CA GLY A 280 9.61 -1.30 7.64
C GLY A 280 9.43 0.21 7.83
N VAL A 281 8.49 0.62 8.69
CA VAL A 281 8.36 2.01 9.15
C VAL A 281 8.70 2.05 10.64
N GLU A 282 9.99 1.99 10.97
CA GLU A 282 10.41 2.15 12.37
C GLU A 282 10.03 3.55 12.87
N GLY A 283 9.39 3.58 14.03
CA GLY A 283 9.14 4.80 14.79
C GLY A 283 10.43 5.25 15.45
N ALA A 284 10.70 6.55 15.35
CA ALA A 284 11.58 7.23 16.28
C ALA A 284 10.98 7.11 17.68
N ASP A 285 11.66 6.44 18.61
CA ASP A 285 11.99 7.11 19.87
C ASP A 285 13.15 6.48 20.65
N ALA A 286 13.96 7.39 21.21
CA ALA A 286 14.83 7.27 22.37
C ALA A 286 15.63 5.97 22.61
N GLY A 287 16.80 5.91 22.00
CA GLY A 287 17.90 5.04 22.45
C GLY A 287 19.23 5.74 22.18
N SER A 288 19.80 6.36 23.21
CA SER A 288 21.16 6.90 23.24
C SER A 288 22.17 5.82 22.83
N GLY A 289 22.56 5.81 21.56
CA GLY A 289 23.67 5.03 21.02
C GLY A 289 24.63 6.00 20.34
N SER A 290 25.84 6.08 20.86
CA SER A 290 26.86 7.08 20.55
C SER A 290 26.94 7.44 19.07
N ALA A 291 26.90 8.75 18.79
CA ALA A 291 27.49 9.29 17.59
C ALA A 291 28.94 8.82 17.50
N SER A 292 29.24 7.97 16.52
CA SER A 292 30.55 7.99 15.89
C SER A 292 30.53 9.14 14.90
N SER A 293 30.74 10.34 15.42
CA SER A 293 31.18 11.48 14.64
C SER A 293 32.62 11.22 14.22
N ASP A 294 32.82 10.53 13.11
CA ASP A 294 34.08 10.65 12.37
C ASP A 294 33.81 11.50 11.14
N GLY A 295 34.09 12.79 11.31
CA GLY A 295 34.49 13.61 10.19
C GLY A 295 35.79 13.03 9.63
N ALA A 296 35.69 12.34 8.50
CA ALA A 296 36.83 12.01 7.66
C ALA A 296 36.45 12.24 6.19
N THR A 297 37.08 13.23 5.57
CA THR A 297 37.29 13.26 4.12
C THR A 297 37.77 11.90 3.64
N GLY A 298 37.21 11.28 2.59
CA GLY A 298 37.83 10.02 2.14
C GLY A 298 37.20 9.27 0.98
N GLY A 299 37.18 9.86 -0.20
CA GLY A 299 37.05 9.11 -1.46
C GLY A 299 35.67 8.55 -1.81
N VAL A 300 35.55 8.09 -3.05
CA VAL A 300 34.37 7.37 -3.56
C VAL A 300 34.77 5.99 -4.08
N ALA A 301 35.97 5.54 -3.75
CA ALA A 301 36.52 4.26 -4.14
C ALA A 301 35.96 3.13 -3.26
N VAL A 302 35.32 2.15 -3.88
CA VAL A 302 34.91 0.89 -3.25
C VAL A 302 35.63 -0.26 -3.96
N PRO A 303 36.48 -1.05 -3.27
CA PRO A 303 37.22 -2.15 -3.89
C PRO A 303 36.30 -3.17 -4.58
N GLY A 304 36.69 -3.61 -5.78
CA GLY A 304 35.92 -4.61 -6.54
C GLY A 304 34.77 -4.04 -7.38
N PHE A 305 34.67 -2.72 -7.54
CA PHE A 305 33.68 -2.05 -8.39
C PHE A 305 34.36 -1.13 -9.41
N LYS A 306 34.05 -1.30 -10.69
CA LYS A 306 34.49 -0.43 -11.78
C LYS A 306 33.84 0.96 -11.68
N ALA A 307 32.62 1.03 -11.14
CA ALA A 307 31.90 2.26 -10.82
C ALA A 307 32.71 3.24 -9.97
N SER A 308 33.65 2.75 -9.13
CA SER A 308 34.53 3.59 -8.30
C SER A 308 35.24 4.68 -9.09
N GLN A 309 35.89 4.33 -10.21
CA GLN A 309 36.63 5.29 -11.05
C GLN A 309 35.69 6.31 -11.73
N ILE A 310 34.47 5.87 -12.07
CA ILE A 310 33.45 6.73 -12.63
C ILE A 310 33.00 7.76 -11.58
N PHE A 311 32.69 7.32 -10.35
CA PHE A 311 32.29 8.23 -9.29
C PHE A 311 33.39 9.20 -8.88
N GLU A 312 34.67 8.79 -8.93
CA GLU A 312 35.80 9.70 -8.71
C GLU A 312 35.79 10.84 -9.73
N THR A 313 35.52 10.49 -10.99
CA THR A 313 35.49 11.46 -12.07
C THR A 313 34.25 12.35 -12.02
N LEU A 314 33.09 11.79 -11.67
CA LEU A 314 31.85 12.55 -11.46
C LEU A 314 32.00 13.52 -10.28
N LYS A 315 32.64 13.09 -9.20
CA LYS A 315 32.97 13.94 -8.04
C LYS A 315 33.79 15.14 -8.50
N ALA A 316 34.88 14.91 -9.25
CA ALA A 316 35.69 15.98 -9.79
C ALA A 316 34.89 16.96 -10.68
N GLY A 317 34.04 16.47 -11.58
CA GLY A 317 33.24 17.32 -12.48
C GLY A 317 32.11 18.11 -11.78
N ILE A 318 31.46 17.50 -10.79
CA ILE A 318 30.36 18.12 -10.03
C ILE A 318 30.89 19.14 -9.03
N GLU A 319 31.99 18.82 -8.34
CA GLU A 319 32.60 19.68 -7.33
C GLU A 319 33.53 20.76 -7.93
N ALA A 320 33.85 20.69 -9.24
CA ALA A 320 34.59 21.71 -9.97
C ALA A 320 33.78 22.99 -10.29
N GLY A 321 34.48 24.10 -10.48
CA GLY A 321 33.92 25.41 -10.84
C GLY A 321 33.69 26.32 -9.64
N SER A 322 33.21 27.54 -9.89
CA SER A 322 32.92 28.50 -8.83
C SER A 322 31.73 28.05 -7.96
N GLU A 323 31.62 28.57 -6.73
CA GLU A 323 30.47 28.32 -5.87
C GLU A 323 29.15 28.71 -6.55
N GLN A 324 29.15 29.79 -7.33
CA GLN A 324 27.98 30.25 -8.06
C GLN A 324 27.54 29.25 -9.14
N ASP A 325 28.48 28.67 -9.90
CA ASP A 325 28.19 27.65 -10.92
C ASP A 325 27.67 26.34 -10.31
N ARG A 326 28.18 26.01 -9.13
CA ARG A 326 27.75 24.85 -8.35
C ARG A 326 26.32 25.03 -7.83
N LYS A 327 26.02 26.18 -7.22
CA LYS A 327 24.66 26.54 -6.79
C LYS A 327 23.67 26.59 -7.95
N ALA A 328 24.07 27.12 -9.12
CA ALA A 328 23.22 27.14 -10.31
C ALA A 328 22.85 25.72 -10.79
N ARG A 329 23.79 24.76 -10.73
CA ARG A 329 23.50 23.34 -11.04
C ARG A 329 22.53 22.72 -10.05
N VAL A 330 22.73 22.95 -8.75
CA VAL A 330 21.81 22.48 -7.71
C VAL A 330 20.40 23.03 -7.96
N GLN A 331 20.27 24.32 -8.29
CA GLN A 331 18.97 24.92 -8.63
C GLN A 331 18.36 24.42 -9.95
N LYS A 332 19.17 23.99 -10.91
CA LYS A 332 18.70 23.41 -12.18
C LYS A 332 18.19 21.98 -11.99
N VAL A 333 18.87 21.17 -11.18
CA VAL A 333 18.60 19.73 -11.06
C VAL A 333 17.63 19.43 -9.92
N LYS A 334 17.83 20.02 -8.73
CA LYS A 334 16.97 19.90 -7.54
C LYS A 334 16.65 18.46 -7.15
N ALA A 335 17.64 17.57 -7.26
CA ALA A 335 17.45 16.13 -7.02
C ALA A 335 18.66 15.49 -6.33
N VAL A 336 18.39 14.48 -5.50
CA VAL A 336 19.38 13.56 -4.94
C VAL A 336 19.22 12.21 -5.65
N PHE A 337 20.30 11.73 -6.26
CA PHE A 337 20.37 10.41 -6.90
C PHE A 337 21.17 9.46 -6.02
N GLN A 338 20.65 8.27 -5.77
CA GLN A 338 21.41 7.15 -5.21
C GLN A 338 21.61 6.08 -6.28
N PHE A 339 22.73 5.39 -6.25
CA PHE A 339 23.07 4.29 -7.14
C PHE A 339 23.37 3.09 -6.28
N ASP A 340 22.61 2.02 -6.45
CA ASP A 340 22.87 0.72 -5.84
C ASP A 340 23.40 -0.20 -6.95
N VAL A 341 24.71 -0.44 -6.93
CA VAL A 341 25.42 -1.12 -8.01
C VAL A 341 25.78 -2.53 -7.59
N THR A 342 25.52 -3.51 -8.46
CA THR A 342 25.92 -4.92 -8.26
C THR A 342 27.05 -5.30 -9.22
N ASN A 343 28.17 -5.81 -8.70
CA ASN A 343 29.30 -6.26 -9.52
C ASN A 343 29.12 -7.70 -10.02
N SER A 344 30.05 -8.19 -10.86
CA SER A 344 30.02 -9.54 -11.43
C SER A 344 30.16 -10.67 -10.39
N GLU A 345 30.63 -10.37 -9.19
CA GLU A 345 30.71 -11.31 -8.07
C GLU A 345 29.41 -11.34 -7.22
N GLY A 346 28.39 -10.56 -7.59
CA GLY A 346 27.14 -10.43 -6.84
C GLY A 346 27.23 -9.54 -5.59
N LYS A 347 28.36 -8.85 -5.37
CA LYS A 347 28.50 -7.87 -4.28
C LYS A 347 27.79 -6.57 -4.65
N SER A 348 27.23 -5.90 -3.65
CA SER A 348 26.53 -4.62 -3.83
C SER A 348 27.27 -3.49 -3.10
N ALA A 349 27.30 -2.32 -3.74
CA ALA A 349 27.81 -1.08 -3.15
C ALA A 349 26.95 0.10 -3.59
N SER A 350 26.89 1.14 -2.76
CA SER A 350 26.08 2.32 -3.03
C SER A 350 26.92 3.58 -3.20
N TRP A 351 26.40 4.51 -4.00
CA TRP A 351 26.92 5.87 -4.17
C TRP A 351 25.77 6.87 -4.27
N TYR A 352 26.07 8.15 -4.13
CA TYR A 352 25.09 9.20 -4.35
C TYR A 352 25.66 10.42 -5.09
N ILE A 353 24.76 11.12 -5.75
CA ILE A 353 24.96 12.46 -6.32
C ILE A 353 23.84 13.35 -5.76
N ASP A 354 24.19 14.25 -4.85
CA ASP A 354 23.25 15.25 -4.33
C ASP A 354 23.42 16.54 -5.13
N LEU A 355 22.39 16.90 -5.89
CA LEU A 355 22.26 18.17 -6.59
C LEU A 355 20.98 18.87 -6.16
N LYS A 356 20.61 18.71 -4.88
CA LYS A 356 19.46 19.35 -4.24
C LYS A 356 19.87 20.24 -3.09
N ASN A 357 20.90 19.82 -2.34
CA ASN A 357 21.36 20.50 -1.14
C ASN A 357 22.74 21.14 -1.34
N GLY A 358 23.01 22.20 -0.58
CA GLY A 358 24.32 22.85 -0.53
C GLY A 358 24.86 23.29 -1.91
N GLN A 359 26.12 22.93 -2.18
CA GLN A 359 26.83 23.25 -3.44
C GLN A 359 26.96 22.02 -4.36
N GLY A 360 26.17 20.98 -4.11
CA GLY A 360 26.28 19.70 -4.78
C GLY A 360 27.47 18.87 -4.30
N GLN A 361 27.26 17.57 -4.14
CA GLN A 361 28.24 16.63 -3.58
C GLN A 361 28.09 15.23 -4.17
N VAL A 362 29.20 14.49 -4.23
CA VAL A 362 29.24 13.08 -4.62
C VAL A 362 29.96 12.27 -3.55
N GLY A 363 29.38 11.14 -3.17
CA GLY A 363 29.94 10.27 -2.13
C GLY A 363 29.66 8.79 -2.36
N ALA A 364 30.44 7.94 -1.70
CA ALA A 364 30.14 6.52 -1.55
C ALA A 364 29.23 6.28 -0.32
N GLY A 365 28.49 5.19 -0.33
CA GLY A 365 27.48 4.84 0.66
C GLY A 365 26.08 5.35 0.31
N ALA A 366 25.17 5.21 1.27
CA ALA A 366 23.81 5.73 1.15
C ALA A 366 23.82 7.27 1.09
N ALA A 367 22.84 7.85 0.39
CA ALA A 367 22.70 9.29 0.34
C ALA A 367 22.45 9.88 1.74
N PRO A 368 23.11 11.00 2.13
CA PRO A 368 22.95 11.60 3.46
C PRO A 368 21.57 12.25 3.67
N ALA A 369 20.83 12.48 2.58
CA ALA A 369 19.43 12.88 2.58
C ALA A 369 18.63 11.88 1.73
N LYS A 370 17.31 11.81 1.94
CA LYS A 370 16.42 10.92 1.17
C LYS A 370 16.63 11.14 -0.33
N ALA A 371 17.04 10.07 -1.03
CA ALA A 371 17.20 10.10 -2.47
C ALA A 371 15.85 10.35 -3.16
N ASP A 372 15.84 11.25 -4.13
CA ASP A 372 14.68 11.47 -5.00
C ASP A 372 14.56 10.35 -6.03
N ALA A 373 15.68 9.76 -6.46
CA ALA A 373 15.71 8.56 -7.31
C ALA A 373 16.86 7.63 -6.90
N THR A 374 16.58 6.33 -6.79
CA THR A 374 17.57 5.27 -6.54
C THR A 374 17.67 4.37 -7.76
N ILE A 375 18.84 4.30 -8.37
CA ILE A 375 19.13 3.54 -9.59
C ILE A 375 19.80 2.23 -9.19
N LEU A 376 19.14 1.11 -9.47
CA LEU A 376 19.70 -0.24 -9.35
C LEU A 376 20.23 -0.66 -10.71
N ILE A 377 21.52 -0.99 -10.78
CA ILE A 377 22.20 -1.21 -12.05
C ILE A 377 23.41 -2.12 -11.87
N ALA A 378 23.72 -2.95 -12.87
CA ALA A 378 24.96 -3.72 -12.86
C ALA A 378 26.18 -2.80 -13.06
N ASP A 379 27.30 -3.14 -12.45
CA ASP A 379 28.54 -2.34 -12.48
C ASP A 379 28.99 -1.99 -13.91
N ASP A 380 28.97 -2.98 -14.81
CA ASP A 380 29.32 -2.78 -16.23
C ASP A 380 28.31 -1.91 -16.98
N ASP A 381 27.02 -2.06 -16.70
CA ASP A 381 25.98 -1.24 -17.33
C ASP A 381 26.05 0.22 -16.83
N PHE A 382 26.42 0.45 -15.56
CA PHE A 382 26.67 1.78 -15.02
C PHE A 382 27.88 2.45 -15.66
N VAL A 383 28.99 1.73 -15.80
CA VAL A 383 30.17 2.25 -16.50
C VAL A 383 29.81 2.65 -17.94
N ASN A 384 29.10 1.79 -18.66
CA ASN A 384 28.66 2.08 -20.03
C ASN A 384 27.72 3.27 -20.11
N LEU A 385 26.78 3.40 -19.16
CA LEU A 385 25.87 4.54 -19.07
C LEU A 385 26.64 5.84 -18.82
N ALA A 386 27.50 5.85 -17.80
CA ALA A 386 28.25 7.02 -17.41
C ALA A 386 29.24 7.47 -18.49
N MET A 387 29.82 6.53 -19.25
CA MET A 387 30.67 6.83 -20.41
C MET A 387 29.86 7.24 -21.66
N GLY A 388 28.54 7.07 -21.68
CA GLY A 388 27.68 7.35 -22.84
C GLY A 388 27.72 6.30 -23.94
N LYS A 389 28.28 5.11 -23.64
CA LYS A 389 28.23 3.94 -24.52
C LYS A 389 26.86 3.26 -24.46
N ALA A 390 26.08 3.56 -23.43
CA ALA A 390 24.68 3.22 -23.30
C ALA A 390 23.87 4.46 -22.92
N ASN A 391 22.56 4.39 -23.11
CA ASN A 391 21.62 5.42 -22.71
C ASN A 391 20.66 4.85 -21.64
N ALA A 392 20.28 5.67 -20.66
CA ALA A 392 19.47 5.24 -19.52
C ALA A 392 18.13 4.64 -19.97
N GLN A 393 17.47 5.23 -20.97
CA GLN A 393 16.19 4.75 -21.48
C GLN A 393 16.30 3.34 -22.06
N LYS A 394 17.34 3.04 -22.84
CA LYS A 394 17.53 1.70 -23.43
C LYS A 394 17.85 0.64 -22.36
N LEU A 395 18.67 0.99 -21.37
CA LEU A 395 19.01 0.08 -20.27
C LEU A 395 17.79 -0.16 -19.37
N PHE A 396 16.95 0.86 -19.18
CA PHE A 396 15.68 0.73 -18.48
C PHE A 396 14.70 -0.17 -19.24
N MET A 397 14.47 0.08 -20.53
CA MET A 397 13.60 -0.74 -21.39
C MET A 397 14.02 -2.21 -21.50
N SER A 398 15.31 -2.51 -21.32
CA SER A 398 15.83 -3.89 -21.31
C SER A 398 15.91 -4.51 -19.91
N GLY A 399 15.38 -3.83 -18.88
CA GLY A 399 15.34 -4.32 -17.50
C GLY A 399 16.68 -4.30 -16.76
N LYS A 400 17.73 -3.74 -17.37
CA LYS A 400 19.09 -3.65 -16.81
C LYS A 400 19.25 -2.50 -15.81
N ILE A 401 18.41 -1.48 -15.93
CA ILE A 401 18.22 -0.44 -14.92
C ILE A 401 16.86 -0.63 -14.28
N LYS A 402 16.81 -0.61 -12.96
CA LYS A 402 15.58 -0.41 -12.20
C LYS A 402 15.70 0.89 -11.44
N VAL A 403 14.64 1.69 -11.41
CA VAL A 403 14.62 2.96 -10.68
C VAL A 403 13.57 2.86 -9.59
N LYS A 404 13.92 3.26 -8.38
CA LYS A 404 12.97 3.52 -7.28
C LYS A 404 12.88 5.04 -7.06
N GLY A 405 11.70 5.56 -6.73
CA GLY A 405 11.49 6.99 -6.54
C GLY A 405 11.02 7.72 -7.80
N GLN A 406 11.41 8.98 -7.96
CA GLN A 406 10.91 9.88 -9.00
C GLN A 406 11.54 9.59 -10.37
N MET A 407 10.85 8.80 -11.20
CA MET A 407 11.30 8.41 -12.54
C MET A 407 11.67 9.61 -13.43
N MET A 408 10.87 10.69 -13.41
CA MET A 408 11.15 11.91 -14.19
C MET A 408 12.49 12.55 -13.82
N LEU A 409 12.95 12.40 -12.57
CA LEU A 409 14.27 12.86 -12.16
C LEU A 409 15.34 11.88 -12.61
N ALA A 410 15.10 10.57 -12.54
CA ALA A 410 16.01 9.57 -13.09
C ALA A 410 16.24 9.75 -14.60
N MET A 411 15.25 10.23 -15.36
CA MET A 411 15.44 10.58 -16.78
C MET A 411 16.31 11.84 -16.99
N LYS A 412 16.45 12.71 -15.98
CA LYS A 412 17.43 13.81 -16.01
C LYS A 412 18.86 13.33 -15.76
N LEU A 413 19.06 12.08 -15.32
CA LEU A 413 20.37 11.52 -15.01
C LEU A 413 21.32 11.58 -16.20
N ASP A 414 20.84 11.25 -17.41
CA ASP A 414 21.68 11.30 -18.62
C ASP A 414 22.29 12.70 -18.83
N GLY A 415 21.48 13.75 -18.62
CA GLY A 415 21.94 15.14 -18.67
C GLY A 415 22.93 15.48 -17.57
N VAL A 416 22.70 14.99 -16.34
CA VAL A 416 23.64 15.17 -15.21
C VAL A 416 24.98 14.50 -15.50
N LEU A 417 24.98 13.25 -15.98
CA LEU A 417 26.18 12.50 -16.33
C LEU A 417 26.89 13.11 -17.55
N GLN A 418 26.15 13.64 -18.53
CA GLN A 418 26.71 14.35 -19.68
C GLN A 418 27.39 15.67 -19.27
N ASP A 419 26.73 16.48 -18.44
CA ASP A 419 27.29 17.75 -17.96
C ASP A 419 28.51 17.52 -17.07
N ALA A 420 28.50 16.48 -16.23
CA ALA A 420 29.63 16.10 -15.39
C ALA A 420 30.85 15.64 -16.22
N ARG A 421 30.65 14.81 -17.26
CA ARG A 421 31.71 14.37 -18.18
C ARG A 421 32.42 15.53 -18.88
N LYS A 422 31.65 16.45 -19.47
CA LYS A 422 32.20 17.62 -20.17
C LYS A 422 33.13 18.44 -19.29
N LYS A 423 32.81 18.55 -17.99
CA LYS A 423 33.61 19.30 -17.01
C LYS A 423 34.80 18.51 -16.48
N ALA A 424 34.69 17.19 -16.39
CA ALA A 424 35.76 16.30 -15.96
C ALA A 424 36.78 15.96 -17.07
N LYS A 425 36.53 16.38 -18.33
CA LYS A 425 37.33 16.06 -19.53
C LYS A 425 37.42 14.55 -19.82
N LEU A 426 36.32 13.83 -19.61
CA LEU A 426 36.16 12.43 -20.04
C LEU A 426 35.76 12.31 -21.51
#